data_AF-A0A351QY15-F1
#
_entry.id   AF-A0A351QY15-F1
#
_cell.length_a   1.000
_cell.length_b   1.000
_cell.length_c   1.000
_cell.angle_alpha   90.00
_cell.angle_beta   90.00
_cell.angle_gamma   90.00
#
_symmetry.space_group_name_H-M   'P 1'
#
loop_
_entity.id
_entity.type
_entity.pdbx_description
1 polymer ?
#
loop_
_entity_poly.entity_id
_entity_poly.type
_entity_poly.pdbx_seq_one_letter_code
_entity_poly.pdbx_strand_id
1 'polypeptide(L)'
;MNYTEAINYIKDTAKFGSKLGLERTEKILELLGDPHKKIKTIHVAGTNGKGSTTAMITKILIHSGYKVGCYISPYIEEFEERIQINNKNIPKEDLARIVTEVSMAVKEVT
;
A
#
# COMPACT_ATOMS: atom_id res chain seq x y z
N MET A 1 2.67 17.26 -1.74
CA MET A 1 4.10 16.92 -1.80
C MET A 1 4.45 16.53 -3.21
N ASN A 2 5.65 16.85 -3.69
CA ASN A 2 6.22 16.19 -4.87
C ASN A 2 6.66 14.76 -4.54
N TYR A 3 7.09 13.98 -5.53
CA TYR A 3 7.49 12.59 -5.34
C TYR A 3 8.63 12.43 -4.32
N THR A 4 9.69 13.24 -4.44
CA THR A 4 10.86 13.16 -3.53
C THR A 4 10.45 13.46 -2.08
N GLU A 5 9.64 14.49 -1.86
CA GLU A 5 9.08 14.83 -0.56
C GLU A 5 8.23 13.69 0.02
N ALA A 6 7.39 13.06 -0.80
CA ALA A 6 6.55 11.95 -0.39
C ALA A 6 7.37 10.72 0.04
N ILE A 7 8.40 10.36 -0.71
CA ILE A 7 9.31 9.26 -0.34
C ILE A 7 10.06 9.58 0.95
N ASN A 8 10.53 10.80 1.12
CA ASN A 8 11.20 11.22 2.35
C ASN A 8 10.25 11.16 3.55
N TYR A 9 9.01 11.62 3.40
CA TYR A 9 7.98 11.51 4.44
C TYR A 9 7.76 10.06 4.88
N ILE A 10 7.61 9.12 3.92
CA ILE A 10 7.47 7.69 4.24
C ILE A 10 8.69 7.17 5.01
N LYS A 11 9.91 7.48 4.56
CA LYS A 11 11.15 7.04 5.23
C LYS A 11 11.27 7.60 6.65
N ASP A 12 10.87 8.85 6.86
CA ASP A 12 10.93 9.48 8.17
C ASP A 12 9.92 8.88 9.16
N THR A 13 8.73 8.48 8.70
CA THR A 13 7.74 7.80 9.56
C THR A 13 8.25 6.47 10.12
N ALA A 14 9.11 5.75 9.38
CA ALA A 14 9.68 4.48 9.83
C ALA A 14 10.62 4.62 11.05
N LYS A 15 11.08 5.84 11.36
CA LYS A 15 12.01 6.11 12.48
C LYS A 15 11.36 6.01 13.86
N PHE A 16 10.03 6.14 13.94
CA PHE A 16 9.31 6.23 15.22
C PHE A 16 8.94 4.86 15.84
N GLY A 17 9.40 3.75 15.23
CA GLY A 17 9.08 2.40 15.67
C GLY A 17 7.61 2.04 15.40
N SER A 18 7.21 0.83 15.80
CA SER A 18 5.82 0.36 15.67
C SER A 18 5.14 0.32 17.04
N LYS A 19 4.09 1.13 17.21
CA LYS A 19 3.15 0.92 18.32
C LYS A 19 2.27 -0.27 17.94
N LEU A 20 2.23 -1.28 18.82
CA LEU A 20 1.35 -2.43 18.63
C LEU A 20 -0.12 -1.99 18.67
N GLY A 21 -0.98 -2.72 17.95
CA GLY A 21 -2.40 -2.42 17.82
C GLY A 21 -2.79 -1.95 16.41
N LEU A 22 -4.08 -1.98 16.13
CA LEU A 22 -4.65 -1.57 14.84
C LEU A 22 -5.35 -0.22 14.90
N GLU A 23 -5.57 0.33 16.10
CA GLU A 23 -6.46 1.47 16.36
C GLU A 23 -6.04 2.71 15.56
N ARG A 24 -4.73 2.95 15.43
CA ARG A 24 -4.20 4.07 14.63
C ARG A 24 -4.50 3.90 13.15
N THR A 25 -4.25 2.70 12.61
CA THR A 25 -4.49 2.40 11.19
C THR A 25 -5.98 2.41 10.88
N GLU A 26 -6.82 1.86 11.78
CA GLU A 26 -8.27 1.90 11.67
C GLU A 26 -8.79 3.34 11.65
N LYS A 27 -8.29 4.20 12.54
CA LYS A 27 -8.70 5.61 12.57
C LYS A 27 -8.29 6.37 11.30
N ILE A 28 -7.09 6.13 10.80
CA ILE A 28 -6.63 6.72 9.53
C ILE A 28 -7.53 6.24 8.37
N LEU A 29 -7.86 4.95 8.30
CA LEU A 29 -8.73 4.41 7.26
C LEU A 29 -10.16 4.95 7.35
N GLU A 30 -10.69 5.14 8.55
CA GLU A 30 -11.99 5.77 8.79
C GLU A 30 -12.02 7.20 8.22
N LEU A 31 -11.00 8.01 8.52
CA LEU A 31 -10.85 9.38 8.01
C LEU A 31 -10.75 9.44 6.48
N LEU A 32 -10.20 8.39 5.86
CA LEU A 32 -10.10 8.24 4.40
C LEU A 32 -11.35 7.57 3.78
N GLY A 33 -12.42 7.39 4.56
CA GLY A 33 -13.70 6.85 4.07
C GLY A 33 -13.68 5.35 3.79
N ASP A 34 -12.95 4.59 4.59
CA ASP A 34 -12.90 3.12 4.59
C ASP A 34 -12.63 2.47 3.20
N PRO A 35 -11.56 2.87 2.49
CA PRO A 35 -11.29 2.36 1.13
C PRO A 35 -11.08 0.83 1.11
N HIS A 36 -10.51 0.28 2.18
CA HIS A 36 -10.26 -1.16 2.34
C HIS A 36 -11.55 -2.01 2.38
N LYS A 37 -12.71 -1.42 2.72
CA LYS A 37 -14.02 -2.11 2.74
C LYS A 37 -14.71 -2.12 1.37
N LYS A 38 -14.21 -1.36 0.40
CA LYS A 38 -14.81 -1.16 -0.93
C LYS A 38 -14.25 -2.11 -2.00
N ILE A 39 -13.37 -3.03 -1.61
CA ILE A 39 -12.71 -3.97 -2.52
C ILE A 39 -12.87 -5.41 -2.05
N LYS A 40 -12.78 -6.37 -2.99
CA LYS A 40 -12.61 -7.78 -2.66
C LYS A 40 -11.13 -8.02 -2.38
N THR A 41 -10.83 -8.75 -1.30
CA THR A 41 -9.46 -8.88 -0.79
C THR A 41 -9.09 -10.35 -0.65
N ILE A 42 -7.88 -10.69 -1.10
CA ILE A 42 -7.20 -11.95 -0.79
C ILE A 42 -6.02 -11.59 0.12
N HIS A 43 -5.99 -12.14 1.33
CA HIS A 43 -4.90 -11.92 2.29
C HIS A 43 -3.95 -13.12 2.27
N VAL A 44 -2.67 -12.88 1.95
CA VAL A 44 -1.65 -13.93 1.92
C VAL A 44 -0.65 -13.72 3.07
N ALA A 45 -0.67 -14.63 4.04
CA ALA A 45 0.23 -14.63 5.20
C ALA A 45 1.08 -15.91 5.27
N GLY A 46 2.18 -15.88 6.02
CA GLY A 46 3.08 -17.02 6.20
C GLY A 46 4.55 -16.61 6.29
N THR A 47 5.44 -17.49 6.73
CA THR A 47 6.88 -17.18 6.83
C THR A 47 7.52 -17.09 5.45
N ASN A 48 7.27 -18.09 4.60
CA ASN A 48 7.83 -18.22 3.25
C ASN A 48 6.73 -18.29 2.19
N GLY A 49 7.09 -18.06 0.93
CA GLY A 49 6.20 -18.28 -0.22
C GLY A 49 5.16 -17.18 -0.50
N LYS A 50 4.89 -16.26 0.44
CA LYS A 50 3.90 -15.17 0.27
C LYS A 50 4.03 -14.43 -1.07
N GLY A 51 5.23 -13.95 -1.40
CA GLY A 51 5.47 -13.21 -2.64
C GLY A 51 5.17 -14.04 -3.88
N SER A 52 5.65 -15.29 -3.92
CA SER A 52 5.39 -16.21 -5.03
C SER A 52 3.91 -16.54 -5.18
N THR A 53 3.22 -16.84 -4.07
CA THR A 53 1.77 -17.11 -4.05
C THR A 53 0.98 -15.90 -4.51
N THR A 54 1.28 -14.70 -3.99
CA THR A 54 0.64 -13.46 -4.43
C THR A 54 0.86 -13.22 -5.93
N ALA A 55 2.07 -13.42 -6.44
CA ALA A 55 2.37 -13.26 -7.87
C ALA A 55 1.60 -14.25 -8.75
N MET A 56 1.47 -15.51 -8.33
CA MET A 56 0.68 -16.52 -9.05
C MET A 56 -0.81 -16.16 -9.08
N ILE A 57 -1.39 -15.82 -7.92
CA ILE A 57 -2.81 -15.42 -7.80
C ILE A 57 -3.08 -14.20 -8.67
N THR A 58 -2.24 -13.16 -8.58
CA THR A 58 -2.38 -11.93 -9.37
C THR A 58 -2.37 -12.21 -10.86
N LYS A 59 -1.42 -13.03 -11.36
CA LYS A 59 -1.36 -13.40 -12.78
C LYS A 59 -2.59 -14.18 -13.26
N ILE A 60 -3.05 -15.15 -12.47
CA ILE A 60 -4.26 -15.93 -12.79
C ILE A 60 -5.48 -15.02 -12.89
N LEU A 61 -5.69 -14.13 -11.92
CA LEU A 61 -6.83 -13.21 -11.90
C LEU A 61 -6.78 -12.19 -13.03
N ILE A 62 -5.61 -11.62 -13.33
CA ILE A 62 -5.44 -10.73 -14.49
C ILE A 62 -5.80 -11.47 -15.78
N HIS A 63 -5.28 -12.68 -15.97
CA HIS A 63 -5.57 -13.49 -17.17
C HIS A 63 -7.04 -13.91 -17.27
N SER A 64 -7.73 -14.01 -16.12
CA SER A 64 -9.17 -14.28 -16.05
C SER A 64 -10.05 -13.04 -16.29
N GLY A 65 -9.48 -11.88 -16.62
CA GLY A 65 -10.21 -10.65 -16.96
C GLY A 65 -10.51 -9.71 -15.79
N TYR A 66 -9.97 -9.96 -14.59
CA TYR A 66 -10.16 -9.07 -13.45
C TYR A 66 -9.18 -7.89 -13.47
N LYS A 67 -9.61 -6.75 -12.93
CA LYS A 67 -8.70 -5.66 -12.54
C LYS A 67 -8.15 -5.97 -11.15
N VAL A 68 -6.84 -6.22 -11.06
CA VAL A 68 -6.22 -6.73 -9.85
C VAL A 68 -5.23 -5.72 -9.28
N GLY A 69 -5.45 -5.33 -8.02
CA GLY A 69 -4.46 -4.63 -7.21
C GLY A 69 -3.55 -5.63 -6.50
N CYS A 70 -2.25 -5.34 -6.42
CA CYS A 70 -1.27 -6.17 -5.74
C CYS A 70 -0.46 -5.30 -4.78
N TYR A 71 -0.29 -5.77 -3.53
CA TYR A 71 0.57 -5.17 -2.54
C TYR A 71 1.66 -6.15 -2.11
N ILE A 72 2.93 -5.77 -2.26
CA ILE A 72 4.08 -6.59 -1.89
C ILE A 72 5.07 -5.83 -1.00
N SER A 73 5.83 -6.58 -0.20
CA SER A 73 6.91 -6.06 0.61
C SER A 73 7.95 -7.16 0.91
N PRO A 74 9.26 -6.86 0.87
CA PRO A 74 9.87 -5.58 0.47
C PRO A 74 9.75 -5.30 -1.04
N TYR A 75 10.19 -4.12 -1.47
CA TYR A 75 10.49 -3.82 -2.89
C TYR A 75 11.96 -4.11 -3.19
N ILE A 76 12.32 -4.25 -4.48
CA ILE A 76 13.68 -4.59 -4.93
C ILE A 76 14.43 -3.37 -5.46
N GLU A 77 13.90 -2.66 -6.46
CA GLU A 77 14.58 -1.53 -7.11
C GLU A 77 13.94 -0.20 -6.72
N GLU A 78 12.61 -0.10 -6.85
CA GLU A 78 11.86 1.13 -6.59
C GLU A 78 10.65 0.92 -5.68
N PHE A 79 10.28 1.95 -4.91
CA PHE A 79 9.23 1.86 -3.88
C PHE A 79 7.86 1.50 -4.48
N GLU A 80 7.62 1.93 -5.70
CA GLU A 80 6.38 1.80 -6.46
C GLU A 80 6.05 0.35 -6.77
N GLU A 81 7.03 -0.55 -6.79
CA GLU A 81 6.83 -1.99 -6.91
C GLU A 81 5.90 -2.54 -5.82
N ARG A 82 5.83 -1.88 -4.66
CA ARG A 82 4.97 -2.30 -3.56
C ARG A 82 3.49 -2.19 -3.90
N ILE A 83 3.09 -1.34 -4.85
CA ILE A 83 1.69 -1.02 -5.14
C ILE A 83 1.48 -1.09 -6.64
N GLN A 84 0.80 -2.14 -7.11
CA GLN A 84 0.60 -2.37 -8.53
C GLN A 84 -0.88 -2.56 -8.88
N ILE A 85 -1.26 -2.15 -10.10
CA ILE A 85 -2.54 -2.52 -10.72
C ILE A 85 -2.24 -3.22 -12.03
N ASN A 86 -2.74 -4.44 -12.21
CA ASN A 86 -2.46 -5.28 -13.38
C ASN A 86 -0.95 -5.38 -13.68
N ASN A 87 -0.13 -5.61 -12.65
CA ASN A 87 1.33 -5.66 -12.70
C ASN A 87 2.01 -4.37 -13.21
N LYS A 88 1.32 -3.23 -13.21
CA LYS A 88 1.93 -1.92 -13.47
C LYS A 88 2.10 -1.18 -12.14
N ASN A 89 3.32 -0.73 -11.88
CA ASN A 89 3.67 0.10 -10.72
C ASN A 89 2.78 1.35 -10.67
N ILE A 90 2.45 1.79 -9.46
CA ILE A 90 1.79 3.08 -9.23
C ILE A 90 2.62 4.21 -9.86
N PRO A 91 2.02 5.15 -10.61
CA PRO A 91 2.74 6.33 -11.09
C PRO A 91 3.29 7.18 -9.94
N LYS A 92 4.45 7.80 -10.15
CA LYS A 92 5.12 8.63 -9.13
C LYS A 92 4.25 9.78 -8.65
N GLU A 93 3.53 10.39 -9.57
CA GLU A 93 2.62 11.50 -9.32
C GLU A 93 1.42 11.04 -8.47
N ASP A 94 0.88 9.85 -8.76
CA ASP A 94 -0.21 9.25 -7.99
C ASP A 94 0.25 8.86 -6.59
N LEU A 95 1.45 8.28 -6.46
CA LEU A 95 2.03 7.99 -5.16
C LEU A 95 2.18 9.27 -4.33
N ALA A 96 2.77 10.33 -4.91
CA ALA A 96 2.95 11.60 -4.22
C ALA A 96 1.62 12.23 -3.77
N ARG A 97 0.60 12.18 -4.64
CA ARG A 97 -0.74 12.66 -4.35
C ARG A 97 -1.38 11.89 -3.20
N ILE A 98 -1.36 10.55 -3.26
CA ILE A 98 -1.98 9.69 -2.24
C ILE A 98 -1.24 9.81 -0.89
N VAL A 99 0.09 9.87 -0.89
CA VAL A 99 0.86 10.09 0.34
C VAL A 99 0.52 11.44 0.96
N THR A 100 0.33 12.48 0.14
CA THR A 100 -0.09 13.79 0.63
C THR A 100 -1.45 13.71 1.33
N GLU A 101 -2.44 13.04 0.73
CA GLU A 101 -3.77 12.82 1.31
C GLU A 101 -3.70 12.04 2.63
N VAL A 102 -2.99 10.90 2.65
CA VAL A 102 -2.79 10.08 3.85
C VAL A 102 -2.09 10.88 4.95
N SER A 103 -1.10 11.72 4.60
CA SER A 103 -0.38 12.55 5.58
C SER A 103 -1.29 13.57 6.29
N MET A 104 -2.36 14.03 5.63
CA MET A 104 -3.35 14.90 6.27
C MET A 104 -4.16 14.11 7.31
N ALA A 105 -4.62 12.90 6.96
CA ALA A 105 -5.33 12.03 7.91
C ALA A 105 -4.45 11.63 9.11
N VAL A 106 -3.15 11.38 8.90
CA VAL A 106 -2.21 11.06 9.99
C VAL A 106 -2.11 12.18 11.02
N LYS A 107 -2.18 13.46 10.60
CA LYS A 107 -2.11 14.62 11.52
C LYS A 107 -3.30 14.68 12.48
N GLU A 108 -4.46 14.17 12.07
CA GLU A 108 -5.69 14.15 12.88
C GLU A 108 -5.73 12.99 13.90
N VAL A 109 -4.82 12.01 13.78
CA VAL A 109 -4.72 10.84 14.67
C VAL A 109 -3.53 10.94 15.63
N THR A 110 -2.73 12.01 15.51
CA THR A 110 -1.51 12.23 16.31
C THR A 110 -1.83 12.94 17.63
#